data_AF-A0A7W3T6Z1-F1
#
_entry.id   AF-A0A7W3T6Z1-F1
#
_cell.length_a   1.000
_cell.length_b   1.000
_cell.length_c   1.000
_cell.angle_alpha   90.00
_cell.angle_beta   90.00
_cell.angle_gamma   90.00
#
_symmetry.space_group_name_H-M   'P 1'
#
loop_
_entity.id
_entity.type
_entity.pdbx_description
1 polymer ?
#
loop_
_entity_poly.entity_id
_entity_poly.type
_entity_poly.pdbx_seq_one_letter_code
_entity_poly.pdbx_strand_id
1 'polypeptide(L)'
;LKGGVGTTSTRLPSGITVAALVAVNPSGEVVDPGTGALWAEPHRVPPAEVHAAALRAVEEARRETDRLTPNTLAPPMNTTLAVVATDAALDPARARRMAMVAHDGLARAIRPVHLLGDGDTVFGLATGTRRLPEEEPARSAETNAVLAAGADVLCRAVVRGVLAAESVRTPGGVFLSHRELYGAREPGDGGKAPAGEG
;
A
#
# COMPACT_ATOMS: atom_id res chain seq x y z
N LEU A 1 -4.00 -6.66 7.89
CA LEU A 1 -5.02 -5.58 7.72
C LEU A 1 -5.77 -5.74 6.41
N LYS A 2 -6.95 -5.12 6.26
CA LYS A 2 -7.63 -5.05 4.96
C LYS A 2 -6.82 -4.17 3.99
N GLY A 3 -6.35 -4.77 2.90
CA GLY A 3 -5.75 -4.05 1.78
C GLY A 3 -6.79 -3.35 0.89
N GLY A 4 -6.36 -2.79 -0.23
CA GLY A 4 -7.23 -1.99 -1.09
C GLY A 4 -6.55 -1.53 -2.38
N VAL A 5 -7.21 -0.65 -3.11
CA VAL A 5 -6.65 -0.01 -4.31
C VAL A 5 -6.16 1.38 -3.96
N GLY A 6 -4.91 1.69 -4.30
CA GLY A 6 -4.27 2.97 -4.03
C GLY A 6 -3.69 3.59 -5.28
N THR A 7 -3.73 4.92 -5.37
CA THR A 7 -3.11 5.67 -6.46
C THR A 7 -2.47 6.96 -5.94
N THR A 8 -1.41 7.41 -6.60
CA THR A 8 -0.81 8.72 -6.36
C THR A 8 0.01 9.15 -7.59
N SER A 9 0.35 10.42 -7.64
CA SER A 9 1.24 10.97 -8.66
C SER A 9 2.15 12.05 -8.09
N THR A 10 3.17 12.40 -8.86
CA THR A 10 4.00 13.58 -8.64
C THR A 10 4.39 14.20 -9.96
N ARG A 11 4.62 15.50 -9.95
CA ARG A 11 5.18 16.23 -11.08
C ARG A 11 6.60 16.64 -10.75
N LEU A 12 7.54 16.27 -11.60
CA LEU A 12 8.94 16.66 -11.51
C LEU A 12 9.12 18.13 -11.90
N PRO A 13 10.23 18.79 -11.51
CA PRO A 13 10.54 20.16 -11.93
C PRO A 13 10.56 20.36 -13.45
N SER A 14 10.91 19.32 -14.21
CA SER A 14 10.85 19.28 -15.68
C SER A 14 9.42 19.30 -16.25
N GLY A 15 8.40 19.17 -15.38
CA GLY A 15 7.00 19.04 -15.74
C GLY A 15 6.57 17.61 -16.10
N ILE A 16 7.50 16.64 -16.13
CA ILE A 16 7.20 15.21 -16.29
C ILE A 16 6.34 14.74 -15.11
N THR A 17 5.32 13.96 -15.41
CA THR A 17 4.46 13.33 -14.40
C THR A 17 4.85 11.86 -14.25
N VAL A 18 4.92 11.40 -13.01
CA VAL A 18 5.05 9.99 -12.65
C VAL A 18 3.91 9.63 -11.72
N ALA A 19 3.24 8.51 -11.96
CA ALA A 19 2.09 8.06 -11.19
C ALA A 19 2.17 6.56 -10.93
N ALA A 20 1.53 6.11 -9.85
CA ALA A 20 1.38 4.70 -9.54
C ALA A 20 -0.07 4.38 -9.20
N LEU A 21 -0.51 3.20 -9.62
CA LEU A 21 -1.74 2.52 -9.20
C LEU A 21 -1.36 1.16 -8.63
N VAL A 22 -1.91 0.75 -7.50
CA VAL A 22 -1.58 -0.51 -6.85
C VAL A 22 -2.81 -1.16 -6.23
N ALA A 23 -2.94 -2.48 -6.42
CA ALA A 23 -3.79 -3.35 -5.64
C ALA A 23 -2.95 -3.97 -4.51
N VAL A 24 -3.20 -3.54 -3.28
CA VAL A 24 -2.44 -3.89 -2.08
C VAL A 24 -3.04 -5.14 -1.45
N ASN A 25 -2.35 -6.27 -1.59
CA ASN A 25 -2.68 -7.52 -0.90
C ASN A 25 -1.39 -8.26 -0.50
N PRO A 26 -0.54 -7.67 0.37
CA PRO A 26 0.74 -8.26 0.75
C PRO A 26 0.57 -9.36 1.82
N SER A 27 1.52 -10.29 1.88
CA SER A 27 1.65 -11.20 3.03
C SER A 27 2.23 -10.50 4.26
N GLY A 28 3.10 -9.52 4.04
CA GLY A 28 3.69 -8.69 5.10
C GLY A 28 2.79 -7.56 5.57
N GLU A 29 3.30 -6.80 6.53
CA GLU A 29 2.56 -5.72 7.17
C GLU A 29 2.93 -4.37 6.57
N VAL A 30 1.94 -3.48 6.46
CA VAL A 30 2.11 -2.07 6.08
C VAL A 30 2.36 -1.19 7.31
N VAL A 31 1.96 -1.69 8.49
CA VAL A 31 2.16 -1.06 9.79
C VAL A 31 3.32 -1.74 10.50
N ASP A 32 4.19 -0.97 11.13
CA ASP A 32 5.21 -1.44 12.03
C ASP A 32 4.56 -2.00 13.32
N PRO A 33 4.68 -3.31 13.60
CA PRO A 33 4.07 -3.92 14.79
C PRO A 33 4.71 -3.45 16.11
N GLY A 34 5.88 -2.80 16.07
CA GLY A 34 6.51 -2.25 17.27
C GLY A 34 5.97 -0.88 17.68
N THR A 35 5.51 -0.08 16.72
CA THR A 35 5.15 1.33 16.95
C THR A 35 3.72 1.67 16.54
N GLY A 36 3.09 0.89 15.66
CA GLY A 36 1.82 1.21 15.04
C GLY A 36 1.91 2.26 13.93
N ALA A 37 3.10 2.77 13.61
CA ALA A 37 3.29 3.66 12.48
C ALA A 37 3.25 2.90 11.15
N LEU A 38 2.85 3.56 10.07
CA LEU A 38 3.03 3.00 8.72
C LEU A 38 4.53 2.97 8.37
N TRP A 39 5.03 1.89 7.76
CA TRP A 39 6.45 1.80 7.38
C TRP A 39 6.93 2.98 6.51
N ALA A 40 6.05 3.45 5.63
CA ALA A 40 6.30 4.60 4.75
C ALA A 40 6.21 5.96 5.46
N GLU A 41 5.64 6.03 6.67
CA GLU A 41 5.49 7.25 7.47
C GLU A 41 5.96 7.01 8.92
N PRO A 42 7.23 6.61 9.15
CA PRO A 42 7.67 6.09 10.45
C PRO A 42 7.67 7.14 11.58
N HIS A 43 7.54 8.43 11.22
CA HIS A 43 7.45 9.54 12.15
C HIS A 43 6.01 9.77 12.67
N ARG A 44 5.00 9.13 12.07
CA ARG A 44 3.59 9.23 12.48
C ARG A 44 3.22 8.07 13.38
N VAL A 45 3.71 8.13 14.60
CA VAL A 45 3.47 7.12 15.63
C VAL A 45 2.14 7.41 16.34
N PRO A 46 1.17 6.48 16.36
CA PRO A 46 -0.06 6.64 17.14
C PRO A 46 0.24 6.57 18.66
N PRO A 47 -0.68 7.05 19.52
CA PRO A 47 -0.56 6.83 20.96
C PRO A 47 -0.46 5.34 21.31
N ALA A 48 0.36 5.00 22.31
CA ALA A 48 0.69 3.62 22.65
C ALA A 48 -0.56 2.80 23.03
N GLU A 49 -1.52 3.42 23.70
CA GLU A 49 -2.80 2.82 24.08
C GLU A 49 -3.69 2.49 22.88
N VAL A 50 -3.66 3.34 21.84
CA VAL A 50 -4.37 3.09 20.58
C VAL A 50 -3.74 1.92 19.85
N HIS A 51 -2.41 1.87 19.76
CA HIS A 51 -1.71 0.75 19.16
C HIS A 51 -1.95 -0.57 19.90
N ALA A 52 -1.90 -0.56 21.24
CA ALA A 52 -2.19 -1.74 22.04
C ALA A 52 -3.64 -2.23 21.85
N ALA A 53 -4.61 -1.32 21.70
CA ALA A 53 -5.98 -1.67 21.38
C ALA A 53 -6.12 -2.26 19.97
N ALA A 54 -5.41 -1.68 18.99
CA ALA A 54 -5.40 -2.16 17.62
C ALA A 54 -4.84 -3.60 17.52
N LEU A 55 -3.74 -3.91 18.22
CA LEU A 55 -3.18 -5.26 18.26
C LEU A 55 -4.17 -6.29 18.81
N ARG A 56 -4.91 -5.95 19.88
CA ARG A 56 -5.96 -6.83 20.43
C ARG A 56 -7.08 -7.06 19.44
N ALA A 57 -7.55 -6.00 18.77
CA ALA A 57 -8.62 -6.12 17.78
C ALA A 57 -8.21 -6.94 16.55
N VAL A 58 -6.97 -6.81 16.09
CA VAL A 58 -6.42 -7.63 14.99
C VAL A 58 -6.35 -9.11 15.38
N GLU A 59 -5.89 -9.42 16.60
CA GLU A 59 -5.86 -10.80 17.10
C GLU A 59 -7.26 -11.40 17.23
N GLU A 60 -8.23 -10.62 17.70
CA GLU A 60 -9.63 -11.06 17.77
C GLU A 60 -10.22 -11.34 16.37
N ALA A 61 -10.01 -10.43 15.42
CA ALA A 61 -10.44 -10.61 14.03
C ALA A 61 -9.78 -11.83 13.36
N ARG A 62 -8.51 -12.10 13.68
CA ARG A 62 -7.80 -13.30 13.22
C ARG A 62 -8.47 -14.56 13.76
N ARG A 63 -8.70 -14.66 15.08
CA ARG A 63 -9.37 -15.82 15.69
C ARG A 63 -10.76 -16.05 15.12
N GLU A 64 -11.49 -14.99 14.84
CA GLU A 64 -12.81 -15.08 14.23
C GLU A 64 -12.72 -15.57 12.77
N THR A 65 -11.75 -15.08 12.00
CA THR A 65 -11.48 -15.59 10.66
C THR A 65 -11.18 -17.08 10.68
N ASP A 66 -10.31 -17.55 11.59
CA ASP A 66 -9.96 -18.96 11.71
C ASP A 66 -11.19 -19.84 12.02
N ARG A 67 -12.14 -19.34 12.82
CA ARG A 67 -13.42 -20.04 13.09
C ARG A 67 -14.35 -20.08 11.89
N LEU A 68 -14.40 -19.01 11.09
CA LEU A 68 -15.24 -18.92 9.89
C LEU A 68 -14.70 -19.77 8.74
N THR A 69 -13.38 -19.99 8.70
CA THR A 69 -12.70 -20.66 7.59
C THR A 69 -11.91 -21.91 8.03
N PRO A 70 -12.52 -22.87 8.75
CA PRO A 70 -11.81 -23.96 9.43
C PRO A 70 -11.14 -24.98 8.49
N ASN A 71 -11.58 -25.06 7.23
CA ASN A 71 -11.10 -26.04 6.24
C ASN A 71 -10.26 -25.42 5.11
N THR A 72 -9.71 -24.22 5.31
CA THR A 72 -8.88 -23.56 4.30
C THR A 72 -7.49 -24.19 4.28
N LEU A 73 -7.31 -25.20 3.43
CA LEU A 73 -6.05 -25.96 3.30
C LEU A 73 -5.03 -25.29 2.38
N ALA A 74 -5.45 -24.32 1.56
CA ALA A 74 -4.55 -23.58 0.70
C ALA A 74 -3.82 -22.49 1.50
N PRO A 75 -2.47 -22.45 1.49
CA PRO A 75 -1.77 -21.31 2.07
C PRO A 75 -2.22 -20.04 1.34
N PRO A 76 -2.55 -18.96 2.07
CA PRO A 76 -3.04 -17.74 1.46
C PRO A 76 -1.98 -17.22 0.48
N MET A 77 -2.33 -17.15 -0.80
CA MET A 77 -1.52 -16.49 -1.80
C MET A 77 -1.77 -14.99 -1.70
N ASN A 78 -0.69 -14.25 -1.47
CA ASN A 78 -0.74 -12.79 -1.39
C ASN A 78 -0.11 -12.23 -2.66
N THR A 79 -0.54 -11.06 -3.11
CA THR A 79 -0.09 -10.48 -4.39
C THR A 79 -0.27 -8.98 -4.36
N THR A 80 0.81 -8.21 -4.40
CA THR A 80 0.73 -6.77 -4.66
C THR A 80 0.97 -6.51 -6.15
N LEU A 81 -0.07 -6.03 -6.84
CA LEU A 81 0.00 -5.71 -8.28
C LEU A 81 0.04 -4.21 -8.48
N ALA A 82 1.03 -3.70 -9.19
CA ALA A 82 1.16 -2.28 -9.43
C ALA A 82 1.44 -1.93 -10.89
N VAL A 83 1.05 -0.71 -11.25
CA VAL A 83 1.42 -0.04 -12.49
C VAL A 83 2.09 1.27 -12.10
N VAL A 84 3.29 1.53 -12.65
CA VAL A 84 3.94 2.83 -12.59
C VAL A 84 3.97 3.42 -13.99
N ALA A 85 3.40 4.60 -14.17
CA ALA A 85 3.23 5.25 -15.45
C ALA A 85 3.89 6.63 -15.46
N THR A 86 4.44 7.02 -16.61
CA THR A 86 4.98 8.36 -16.83
C THR A 86 4.63 8.90 -18.22
N ASP A 87 4.61 10.22 -18.35
CA ASP A 87 4.50 10.90 -19.65
C ASP A 87 5.86 11.08 -20.35
N ALA A 88 6.97 10.76 -19.69
CA ALA A 88 8.31 10.78 -20.29
C ALA A 88 8.46 9.77 -21.44
N ALA A 89 9.24 10.13 -22.45
CA ALA A 89 9.64 9.27 -23.57
C ALA A 89 10.73 8.27 -23.14
N LEU A 90 10.31 7.24 -22.40
CA LEU A 90 11.15 6.10 -22.07
C LEU A 90 11.06 5.03 -23.16
N ASP A 91 12.20 4.47 -23.54
CA ASP A 91 12.23 3.23 -24.30
C ASP A 91 11.84 2.02 -23.40
N PRO A 92 11.59 0.84 -23.98
CA PRO A 92 11.21 -0.34 -23.20
C PRO A 92 12.23 -0.74 -22.13
N ALA A 93 13.52 -0.50 -22.34
CA ALA A 93 14.56 -0.83 -21.37
C ALA A 93 14.48 0.08 -20.13
N ARG A 94 14.30 1.39 -20.34
CA ARG A 94 14.12 2.37 -19.27
C ARG A 94 12.77 2.21 -18.57
N ALA A 95 11.70 1.88 -19.28
CA ALA A 95 10.41 1.55 -18.68
C ALA A 95 10.49 0.29 -17.79
N ARG A 96 11.18 -0.76 -18.26
CA ARG A 96 11.47 -1.95 -17.45
C ARG A 96 12.31 -1.60 -16.22
N ARG A 97 13.32 -0.74 -16.36
CA ARG A 97 14.13 -0.26 -15.24
C ARG A 97 13.28 0.51 -14.22
N MET A 98 12.33 1.33 -14.68
CA MET A 98 11.38 2.04 -13.81
C MET A 98 10.53 1.06 -13.00
N ALA A 99 9.99 0.03 -13.65
CA ALA A 99 9.25 -1.02 -12.95
C ALA A 99 10.12 -1.71 -11.88
N MET A 100 11.37 -2.06 -12.21
CA MET A 100 12.31 -2.67 -11.26
C MET A 100 12.60 -1.77 -10.05
N VAL A 101 12.93 -0.48 -10.28
CA VAL A 101 13.23 0.45 -9.18
C VAL A 101 11.98 0.72 -8.34
N ALA A 102 10.78 0.67 -8.93
CA ALA A 102 9.56 0.87 -8.18
C ALA A 102 9.31 -0.22 -7.11
N HIS A 103 9.87 -1.44 -7.26
CA HIS A 103 9.85 -2.45 -6.18
C HIS A 103 10.49 -1.93 -4.88
N ASP A 104 11.47 -1.02 -4.94
CA ASP A 104 12.02 -0.38 -3.75
C ASP A 104 10.93 0.40 -2.97
N GLY A 105 9.96 0.95 -3.70
CA GLY A 105 8.79 1.60 -3.11
C GLY A 105 7.88 0.63 -2.36
N LEU A 106 7.69 -0.59 -2.88
CA LEU A 106 6.98 -1.65 -2.18
C LEU A 106 7.73 -2.04 -0.89
N ALA A 107 9.03 -2.27 -0.98
CA ALA A 107 9.87 -2.65 0.16
C ALA A 107 9.95 -1.58 1.27
N ARG A 108 9.77 -0.29 0.93
CA ARG A 108 9.66 0.79 1.92
C ARG A 108 8.29 0.85 2.61
N ALA A 109 7.24 0.35 1.96
CA ALA A 109 5.87 0.43 2.46
C ALA A 109 5.38 -0.87 3.12
N ILE A 110 5.99 -2.02 2.80
CA ILE A 110 5.53 -3.35 3.20
C ILE A 110 6.72 -4.15 3.74
N ARG A 111 6.54 -4.82 4.89
CA ARG A 111 7.57 -5.67 5.49
C ARG A 111 7.00 -6.94 6.14
N PRO A 112 7.52 -8.14 5.78
CA PRO A 112 8.38 -8.44 4.64
C PRO A 112 7.62 -8.32 3.30
N VAL A 113 8.35 -8.31 2.18
CA VAL A 113 7.80 -8.31 0.81
C VAL A 113 8.61 -9.29 -0.04
N HIS A 114 8.10 -9.71 -1.20
CA HIS A 114 8.79 -10.61 -2.15
C HIS A 114 9.10 -12.00 -1.59
N LEU A 115 8.30 -12.49 -0.63
CA LEU A 115 8.42 -13.85 -0.15
C LEU A 115 7.88 -14.85 -1.18
N LEU A 116 8.14 -16.14 -0.97
CA LEU A 116 7.70 -17.21 -1.89
C LEU A 116 6.18 -17.27 -2.11
N GLY A 117 5.41 -16.79 -1.14
CA GLY A 117 3.94 -16.70 -1.23
C GLY A 117 3.43 -15.39 -1.84
N ASP A 118 4.31 -14.45 -2.18
CA ASP A 118 3.97 -13.15 -2.76
C ASP A 118 4.11 -13.17 -4.29
N GLY A 119 3.03 -12.81 -4.98
CA GLY A 119 3.00 -12.60 -6.43
C GLY A 119 3.35 -11.16 -6.86
N ASP A 120 4.21 -10.47 -6.12
CA ASP A 120 4.45 -9.03 -6.34
C ASP A 120 4.92 -8.72 -7.75
N THR A 121 4.18 -7.86 -8.46
CA THR A 121 4.46 -7.52 -9.87
C THR A 121 4.23 -6.05 -10.12
N VAL A 122 5.22 -5.37 -10.72
CA VAL A 122 5.12 -3.98 -11.16
C VAL A 122 5.24 -3.89 -12.69
N PHE A 123 4.29 -3.22 -13.33
CA PHE A 123 4.33 -2.90 -14.76
C PHE A 123 4.75 -1.44 -14.97
N GLY A 124 5.72 -1.19 -15.86
CA GLY A 124 6.17 0.15 -16.23
C GLY A 124 5.54 0.61 -17.54
N LEU A 125 4.91 1.80 -17.55
CA LEU A 125 4.28 2.40 -18.72
C LEU A 125 4.86 3.79 -19.01
N ALA A 126 5.05 4.10 -20.28
CA ALA A 126 5.51 5.42 -20.73
C ALA A 126 4.68 5.86 -21.93
N THR A 127 3.97 6.99 -21.84
CA THR A 127 3.14 7.49 -22.95
C THR A 127 3.94 8.25 -23.99
N GLY A 128 5.17 8.68 -23.65
CA GLY A 128 6.10 9.33 -24.57
C GLY A 128 5.70 10.72 -25.04
N THR A 129 4.80 11.41 -24.34
CA THR A 129 4.34 12.75 -24.71
C THR A 129 5.28 13.86 -24.26
N ARG A 130 6.27 13.57 -23.41
CA ARG A 130 7.34 14.49 -23.02
C ARG A 130 8.72 13.95 -23.36
N ARG A 131 9.50 14.74 -24.10
CA ARG A 131 10.89 14.40 -24.42
C ARG A 131 11.78 14.51 -23.19
N LEU A 132 12.67 13.54 -23.04
CA LEU A 132 13.83 13.66 -22.16
C LEU A 132 14.89 14.55 -22.82
N PRO A 133 15.81 15.16 -22.04
CA PRO A 133 16.99 15.83 -22.59
C PRO A 133 17.73 14.94 -23.59
N GLU A 134 18.34 15.55 -24.62
CA GLU A 134 19.01 14.79 -25.67
C GLU A 134 20.43 14.38 -25.29
N GLU A 135 21.13 15.25 -24.59
CA GLU A 135 22.55 15.07 -24.27
C GLU A 135 22.76 14.50 -22.88
N GLU A 136 23.84 13.74 -22.73
CA GLU A 136 24.37 13.37 -21.42
C GLU A 136 25.15 14.54 -20.81
N PRO A 137 25.17 14.68 -19.46
CA PRO A 137 24.57 13.80 -18.45
C PRO A 137 23.10 14.13 -18.12
N ALA A 138 22.51 15.15 -18.77
CA ALA A 138 21.18 15.65 -18.45
C ALA A 138 20.09 14.58 -18.65
N ARG A 139 20.21 13.79 -19.72
CA ARG A 139 19.28 12.68 -20.01
C ARG A 139 19.29 11.63 -18.90
N SER A 140 20.47 11.20 -18.44
CA SER A 140 20.59 10.23 -17.34
C SER A 140 20.08 10.80 -16.02
N ALA A 141 20.35 12.08 -15.72
CA ALA A 141 19.85 12.74 -14.52
C ALA A 141 18.31 12.78 -14.49
N GLU A 142 17.68 13.18 -15.60
CA GLU A 142 16.22 13.21 -15.70
C GLU A 142 15.61 11.80 -15.64
N THR A 143 16.25 10.82 -16.29
CA THR A 143 15.84 9.41 -16.19
C THR A 143 15.88 8.94 -14.73
N ASN A 144 16.95 9.22 -14.00
CA ASN A 144 17.07 8.86 -12.58
C ASN A 144 16.00 9.55 -11.72
N ALA A 145 15.65 10.80 -12.02
CA ALA A 145 14.55 11.49 -11.33
C ALA A 145 13.21 10.77 -11.55
N VAL A 146 12.93 10.29 -12.76
CA VAL A 146 11.73 9.48 -13.07
C VAL A 146 11.76 8.14 -12.32
N LEU A 147 12.90 7.44 -12.31
CA LEU A 147 13.06 6.16 -11.61
C LEU A 147 12.82 6.32 -10.09
N ALA A 148 13.46 7.32 -9.48
CA ALA A 148 13.30 7.61 -8.05
C ALA A 148 11.86 7.99 -7.71
N ALA A 149 11.26 8.87 -8.51
CA ALA A 149 9.86 9.22 -8.36
C ALA A 149 8.93 8.01 -8.47
N GLY A 150 9.24 7.04 -9.35
CA GLY A 150 8.52 5.78 -9.49
C GLY A 150 8.43 4.98 -8.18
N ALA A 151 9.55 4.83 -7.48
CA ALA A 151 9.58 4.20 -6.16
C ALA A 151 8.77 5.00 -5.13
N ASP A 152 8.93 6.32 -5.10
CA ASP A 152 8.26 7.18 -4.13
C ASP A 152 6.74 7.21 -4.32
N VAL A 153 6.27 7.29 -5.58
CA VAL A 153 4.83 7.24 -5.86
C VAL A 153 4.26 5.87 -5.52
N LEU A 154 4.96 4.77 -5.80
CA LEU A 154 4.43 3.45 -5.47
C LEU A 154 4.34 3.25 -3.94
N CYS A 155 5.37 3.66 -3.20
CA CYS A 155 5.36 3.65 -1.73
C CYS A 155 4.14 4.41 -1.16
N ARG A 156 3.91 5.64 -1.63
CA ARG A 156 2.75 6.45 -1.22
C ARG A 156 1.41 5.86 -1.69
N ALA A 157 1.35 5.23 -2.87
CA ALA A 157 0.14 4.60 -3.38
C ALA A 157 -0.28 3.42 -2.50
N VAL A 158 0.66 2.62 -1.99
CA VAL A 158 0.37 1.53 -1.03
C VAL A 158 -0.30 2.09 0.22
N VAL A 159 0.27 3.14 0.82
CA VAL A 159 -0.31 3.83 1.99
C VAL A 159 -1.73 4.31 1.68
N ARG A 160 -1.93 4.97 0.54
CA ARG A 160 -3.25 5.44 0.12
C ARG A 160 -4.26 4.29 -0.02
N GLY A 161 -3.84 3.14 -0.56
CA GLY A 161 -4.70 1.97 -0.70
C GLY A 161 -5.15 1.38 0.63
N VAL A 162 -4.25 1.29 1.61
CA VAL A 162 -4.58 0.82 2.97
C VAL A 162 -5.45 1.83 3.72
N LEU A 163 -5.15 3.12 3.60
CA LEU A 163 -5.94 4.17 4.25
C LEU A 163 -7.33 4.33 3.63
N ALA A 164 -7.49 4.08 2.32
CA ALA A 164 -8.78 4.13 1.64
C ALA A 164 -9.65 2.89 1.87
N ALA A 165 -9.07 1.79 2.35
CA ALA A 165 -9.81 0.57 2.62
C ALA A 165 -10.85 0.75 3.75
N GLU A 166 -11.89 -0.08 3.71
CA GLU A 166 -12.92 -0.22 4.73
C GLU A 166 -12.92 -1.65 5.23
N SER A 167 -13.29 -1.84 6.49
CA SER A 167 -13.32 -3.15 7.13
C SER A 167 -14.39 -4.02 6.47
N VAL A 168 -14.09 -5.32 6.35
CA VAL A 168 -15.05 -6.28 5.80
C VAL A 168 -15.20 -7.47 6.73
N ARG A 169 -16.44 -7.91 6.90
CA ARG A 169 -16.81 -9.13 7.63
C ARG A 169 -17.69 -9.96 6.72
N THR A 170 -17.22 -11.14 6.36
CA THR A 170 -17.90 -12.07 5.45
C THR A 170 -17.73 -13.50 5.97
N PRO A 171 -18.44 -14.49 5.40
CA PRO A 171 -18.14 -15.90 5.69
C PRO A 171 -16.69 -16.30 5.37
N GLY A 172 -15.98 -15.53 4.52
CA GLY A 172 -14.57 -15.75 4.19
C GLY A 172 -13.57 -15.09 5.15
N GLY A 173 -14.04 -14.41 6.21
CA GLY A 173 -13.18 -13.83 7.24
C GLY A 173 -13.52 -12.40 7.64
N VAL A 174 -12.78 -11.92 8.64
CA VAL A 174 -12.87 -10.57 9.23
C VAL A 174 -11.56 -9.84 8.98
N PHE A 175 -11.63 -8.77 8.20
CA PHE A 175 -10.46 -7.98 7.84
C PHE A 175 -10.69 -6.51 8.21
N LEU A 176 -10.02 -6.06 9.25
CA LEU A 176 -10.14 -4.69 9.76
C LEU A 176 -9.31 -3.71 8.93
N SER A 177 -9.88 -2.55 8.64
CA SER A 177 -9.20 -1.43 7.99
C SER A 177 -8.27 -0.71 8.97
N HIS A 178 -7.26 -0.04 8.44
CA HIS A 178 -6.37 0.80 9.24
C HIS A 178 -7.14 1.93 9.95
N ARG A 179 -8.12 2.56 9.26
CA ARG A 179 -8.90 3.67 9.83
C ARG A 179 -9.76 3.25 11.01
N GLU A 180 -10.31 2.04 11.03
CA GLU A 180 -11.05 1.55 12.21
C GLU A 180 -10.14 1.38 13.43
N LEU A 181 -8.90 0.94 13.20
CA LEU A 181 -7.95 0.65 14.28
C LEU A 181 -7.22 1.89 14.81
N TYR A 182 -6.88 2.82 13.93
CA TYR A 182 -5.99 3.95 14.22
C TYR A 182 -6.60 5.32 13.88
N GLY A 183 -7.76 5.36 13.23
CA GLY A 183 -8.49 6.60 13.03
C GLY A 183 -8.98 7.14 14.36
N ALA A 184 -9.00 8.46 14.52
CA ALA A 184 -9.64 9.06 15.68
C ALA A 184 -11.10 8.60 15.72
N ARG A 185 -11.48 7.83 16.74
CA ARG A 185 -12.89 7.74 17.10
C ARG A 185 -13.33 9.15 17.44
N GLU A 186 -14.22 9.73 16.66
CA GLU A 186 -14.92 10.92 17.15
C GLU A 186 -15.60 10.54 18.47
N PRO A 187 -15.42 11.33 19.54
CA PRO A 187 -16.11 11.08 20.79
C PRO A 187 -17.62 11.32 20.56
N GLY A 188 -18.35 10.26 20.23
CA GLY A 188 -19.79 10.38 19.94
C GLY A 188 -20.52 9.08 19.57
N ASP A 189 -19.84 8.06 19.02
CA ASP A 189 -20.50 6.80 18.67
C ASP A 189 -20.58 5.84 19.87
N GLY A 190 -21.25 6.31 20.92
CA GLY A 190 -21.74 5.47 22.00
C GLY A 190 -22.91 4.66 21.46
N GLY A 191 -22.65 3.40 21.11
CA GLY A 191 -23.66 2.45 20.65
C GLY A 191 -24.92 2.52 21.50
N LYS A 192 -26.01 2.96 20.87
CA LYS A 192 -27.34 2.98 21.47
C LYS A 192 -27.73 1.52 21.73
N ALA A 193 -27.78 1.13 23.00
CA ALA A 193 -28.30 -0.17 23.41
C ALA A 193 -29.71 -0.37 22.81
N PRO A 194 -30.06 -1.57 22.32
CA PRO A 194 -31.40 -1.82 21.81
C PRO A 194 -32.39 -1.63 22.97
N ALA A 195 -33.33 -0.71 22.76
CA ALA A 195 -34.47 -0.55 23.65
C ALA A 195 -35.22 -1.89 23.69
N GLY A 196 -35.36 -2.44 24.89
CA GLY A 196 -36.06 -3.70 25.12
C GLY A 196 -37.53 -3.60 24.72
N GLU A 197 -38.02 -4.66 24.10
CA GLU A 197 -39.45 -4.98 24.11
C GLU A 197 -39.71 -5.86 25.34
N GLY A 198 -40.60 -5.37 26.21
CA GLY A 198 -41.10 -6.03 27.42
C GLY A 198 -42.22 -5.21 28.00
#